data_AF-A0A7S2DAL0-F1
#
_entry.id   AF-A0A7S2DAL0-F1
#
_cell.length_a   1.000
_cell.length_b   1.000
_cell.length_c   1.000
_cell.angle_alpha   90.00
_cell.angle_beta   90.00
_cell.angle_gamma   90.00
#
_symmetry.space_group_name_H-M   'P 1'
#
loop_
_entity.id
_entity.type
_entity.pdbx_description
1 polymer ?
#
loop_
_entity_poly.entity_id
_entity_poly.type
_entity_poly.pdbx_seq_one_letter_code
_entity_poly.pdbx_strand_id
1 'polypeptide(L)'
;ENPKDGLGPVEVKDQNVILIGSGATAVTMLPNLSKEASHVTMLQRSPTYIVTEPSEDAFATKLSRSGSPDSVVHILSRWKSIIGAGIMRFVAKTFPGYQRKALLSKARMALPSMSDEEFELNFAPDYDVWNQRLCTTPDGDFFKAVNGDTATIVTDHIETFTPNGIKLKSGKHLQADLVVTATGFNMQANFPMSNAVVRIDGKQYTASDHMSYKGIMLSDVPNFFHVLGNLKYVSWTLRADLCSKFVCRLINHMDKNGSTSCVPKGDPAAPLAREREMTSGYLNRVMNWTKTGANEPWLAKFDHLQESRSLLEVPEDDGIMKFHPTVVEIAPTSKNSQGEMVSGIVKTSESRVEDENATAHATNEVMATIKELLRIEDIAEVDPIKPLMDAGFDSLAATDRKS
;
A
#
# COMPACT_ATOMS: atom_id res chain seq x y z
N GLU A 1 11.33 -7.12 -17.85
CA GLU A 1 10.93 -6.20 -18.92
C GLU A 1 10.38 -4.91 -18.32
N ASN A 2 11.02 -3.78 -18.59
CA ASN A 2 10.44 -2.47 -18.33
C ASN A 2 10.42 -1.74 -19.68
N PRO A 3 9.26 -1.59 -20.34
CA PRO A 3 9.19 -1.03 -21.70
C PRO A 3 9.57 0.46 -21.78
N LYS A 4 9.92 1.10 -20.67
CA LYS A 4 10.26 2.53 -20.62
C LYS A 4 11.65 2.86 -21.18
N ASP A 5 12.58 1.90 -21.21
CA ASP A 5 13.98 2.19 -21.53
C ASP A 5 14.44 1.58 -22.87
N GLY A 6 13.57 0.87 -23.60
CA GLY A 6 13.90 0.28 -24.90
C GLY A 6 14.96 -0.84 -24.86
N LEU A 7 15.39 -1.26 -23.67
CA LEU A 7 16.31 -2.36 -23.49
C LEU A 7 15.55 -3.67 -23.69
N GLY A 8 15.96 -4.43 -24.71
CA GLY A 8 15.58 -5.82 -24.88
C GLY A 8 16.11 -6.70 -23.73
N PRO A 9 15.93 -8.02 -23.81
CA PRO A 9 16.50 -8.94 -22.82
C PRO A 9 18.03 -8.72 -22.73
N VAL A 10 18.52 -8.55 -21.50
CA VAL A 10 19.95 -8.41 -21.20
C VAL A 10 20.46 -9.78 -20.72
N GLU A 11 21.44 -10.33 -21.43
CA GLU A 11 22.10 -11.57 -21.05
C GLU A 11 23.10 -11.30 -19.91
N VAL A 12 23.00 -12.07 -18.83
CA VAL A 12 23.82 -11.91 -17.62
C VAL A 12 24.75 -13.10 -17.38
N LYS A 13 24.76 -14.07 -18.30
CA LYS A 13 25.52 -15.29 -18.17
C LYS A 13 27.02 -14.99 -18.07
N ASP A 14 27.68 -15.66 -17.13
CA ASP A 14 29.12 -15.56 -16.91
C ASP A 14 29.63 -14.12 -16.56
N GLN A 15 28.74 -13.25 -16.09
CA GLN A 15 29.07 -11.87 -15.70
C GLN A 15 29.14 -11.69 -14.18
N ASN A 16 30.00 -10.77 -13.72
CA ASN A 16 29.96 -10.22 -12.37
C ASN A 16 28.97 -9.06 -12.34
N VAL A 17 27.85 -9.24 -11.64
CA VAL A 17 26.77 -8.26 -11.60
C VAL A 17 26.78 -7.53 -10.27
N ILE A 18 26.82 -6.19 -10.29
CA ILE A 18 26.51 -5.38 -9.11
C ILE A 18 25.08 -4.88 -9.18
N LEU A 19 24.29 -5.22 -8.16
CA LEU A 19 22.93 -4.76 -7.97
C LEU A 19 22.89 -3.66 -6.91
N ILE A 20 22.66 -2.41 -7.32
CA ILE A 20 22.64 -1.26 -6.41
C ILE A 20 21.24 -1.09 -5.83
N GLY A 21 21.12 -1.25 -4.52
CA GLY A 21 19.89 -1.08 -3.75
C GLY A 21 19.55 -2.30 -2.89
N SER A 22 18.69 -2.08 -1.90
CA SER A 22 18.18 -3.11 -0.98
C SER A 22 16.66 -3.14 -0.91
N GLY A 23 15.96 -2.46 -1.84
CA GLY A 23 14.50 -2.49 -1.89
C GLY A 23 13.95 -3.79 -2.49
N ALA A 24 12.61 -3.89 -2.56
CA ALA A 24 11.92 -5.08 -3.09
C ALA A 24 12.44 -5.49 -4.48
N THR A 25 12.68 -4.53 -5.38
CA THR A 25 13.26 -4.81 -6.70
C THR A 25 14.59 -5.54 -6.60
N ALA A 26 15.49 -5.11 -5.71
CA ALA A 26 16.79 -5.75 -5.55
C ALA A 26 16.64 -7.17 -4.95
N VAL A 27 15.82 -7.31 -3.90
CA VAL A 27 15.57 -8.59 -3.23
C VAL A 27 14.94 -9.62 -4.17
N THR A 28 14.06 -9.21 -5.09
CA THR A 28 13.46 -10.10 -6.09
C THR A 28 14.39 -10.40 -7.28
N MET A 29 15.24 -9.44 -7.68
CA MET A 29 16.16 -9.65 -8.79
C MET A 29 17.35 -10.53 -8.41
N LEU A 30 17.91 -10.37 -7.21
CA LEU A 30 19.10 -11.09 -6.75
C LEU A 30 19.03 -12.62 -6.98
N PRO A 31 18.01 -13.35 -6.47
CA PRO A 31 17.97 -14.81 -6.64
C PRO A 31 17.72 -15.25 -8.07
N ASN A 32 17.23 -14.37 -8.95
CA ASN A 32 17.04 -14.68 -10.36
C ASN A 32 18.32 -14.43 -11.17
N LEU A 33 19.03 -13.34 -10.88
CA LEU A 33 20.33 -13.05 -11.48
C LEU A 33 21.39 -14.09 -11.07
N SER A 34 21.38 -14.52 -9.80
CA SER A 34 22.39 -15.45 -9.26
C SER A 34 22.31 -16.87 -9.82
N LYS A 35 21.26 -17.20 -10.59
CA LYS A 35 21.13 -18.49 -11.28
C LYS A 35 21.98 -18.58 -12.54
N GLU A 36 22.28 -17.44 -13.17
CA GLU A 36 22.94 -17.38 -14.48
C GLU A 36 24.24 -16.58 -14.46
N ALA A 37 24.33 -15.53 -13.64
CA ALA A 37 25.54 -14.74 -13.47
C ALA A 37 26.68 -15.54 -12.82
N SER A 38 27.93 -15.17 -13.09
CA SER A 38 29.07 -15.74 -12.36
C SER A 38 29.02 -15.41 -10.88
N HIS A 39 28.67 -14.16 -10.55
CA HIS A 39 28.48 -13.72 -9.17
C HIS A 39 27.59 -12.48 -9.11
N VAL A 40 26.73 -12.37 -8.09
CA VAL A 40 25.90 -11.17 -7.87
C VAL A 40 26.29 -10.50 -6.56
N THR A 41 26.74 -9.26 -6.62
CA THR A 41 26.97 -8.43 -5.43
C THR A 41 25.83 -7.44 -5.25
N MET A 42 25.03 -7.58 -4.20
CA MET A 42 24.06 -6.56 -3.80
C MET A 42 24.74 -5.49 -2.98
N LEU A 43 24.91 -4.31 -3.57
CA LEU A 43 25.48 -3.14 -2.93
C LEU A 43 24.36 -2.29 -2.33
N GLN A 44 24.32 -2.22 -0.99
CA GLN A 44 23.31 -1.46 -0.27
C GLN A 44 23.94 -0.35 0.58
N ARG A 45 23.18 0.72 0.78
CA ARG A 45 23.56 1.79 1.71
C ARG A 45 23.10 1.49 3.14
N SER A 46 21.89 0.96 3.27
CA SER A 46 21.25 0.65 4.54
C SER A 46 20.52 -0.69 4.38
N PRO A 47 20.63 -1.60 5.37
CA PRO A 47 19.89 -2.85 5.36
C PRO A 47 18.36 -2.65 5.30
N THR A 48 17.64 -3.68 4.86
CA THR A 48 16.19 -3.76 4.95
C THR A 48 15.76 -5.04 5.64
N TYR A 49 14.54 -5.08 6.17
CA TYR A 49 13.94 -6.31 6.64
C TYR A 49 13.52 -7.19 5.45
N ILE A 50 14.08 -8.39 5.39
CA ILE A 50 13.74 -9.42 4.41
C ILE A 50 13.05 -10.57 5.14
N VAL A 51 11.86 -10.94 4.68
CA VAL A 51 11.05 -12.01 5.29
C VAL A 51 10.76 -13.10 4.28
N THR A 52 10.90 -14.35 4.70
CA THR A 52 10.52 -15.50 3.90
C THR A 52 9.01 -15.68 3.91
N GLU A 53 8.42 -15.68 2.73
CA GLU A 53 7.00 -16.00 2.52
C GLU A 53 6.91 -17.24 1.63
N PRO A 54 6.12 -18.25 1.98
CA PRO A 54 5.86 -19.38 1.10
C PRO A 54 5.22 -18.93 -0.22
N SER A 55 5.63 -19.51 -1.34
CA SER A 55 5.01 -19.22 -2.65
C SER A 55 3.56 -19.69 -2.74
N GLU A 56 3.21 -20.74 -2.00
CA GLU A 56 1.85 -21.27 -1.89
C GLU A 56 1.28 -21.12 -0.48
N ASP A 57 0.02 -20.65 -0.37
CA ASP A 57 -0.70 -20.70 0.90
C ASP A 57 -1.22 -22.12 1.16
N ALA A 58 -0.50 -22.86 2.00
CA ALA A 58 -0.86 -24.22 2.40
C ALA A 58 -2.30 -24.35 2.96
N PHE A 59 -2.83 -23.31 3.62
CA PHE A 59 -4.22 -23.31 4.09
C PHE A 59 -5.19 -23.27 2.91
N ALA A 60 -4.99 -22.33 1.99
CA ALA A 60 -5.83 -22.20 0.80
C ALA A 60 -5.76 -23.46 -0.07
N THR A 61 -4.55 -24.00 -0.28
CA THR A 61 -4.32 -25.24 -1.03
C THR A 61 -5.02 -26.43 -0.38
N LYS A 62 -4.93 -26.59 0.95
CA LYS A 62 -5.60 -27.68 1.67
C LYS A 62 -7.11 -27.57 1.60
N LEU A 63 -7.65 -26.36 1.73
CA LEU A 63 -9.09 -26.09 1.69
C LEU A 63 -9.67 -26.27 0.28
N SER A 64 -8.95 -25.85 -0.75
CA SER A 64 -9.32 -26.12 -2.15
C SER A 64 -9.34 -27.63 -2.42
N ARG A 65 -8.33 -28.37 -1.93
CA ARG A 65 -8.26 -29.84 -2.07
C ARG A 65 -9.32 -30.62 -1.29
N SER A 66 -10.00 -30.01 -0.31
CA SER A 66 -11.11 -30.67 0.40
C SER A 66 -12.43 -30.67 -0.38
N GLY A 67 -12.47 -30.09 -1.59
CA GLY A 67 -13.69 -29.99 -2.41
C GLY A 67 -14.62 -28.86 -1.96
N SER A 68 -14.10 -27.91 -1.17
CA SER A 68 -14.85 -26.71 -0.79
C SER A 68 -15.09 -25.82 -2.02
N PRO A 69 -16.27 -25.18 -2.14
CA PRO A 69 -16.51 -24.24 -3.23
C PRO A 69 -15.47 -23.11 -3.27
N ASP A 70 -15.07 -22.67 -4.45
CA ASP A 70 -14.05 -21.62 -4.63
C ASP A 70 -14.40 -20.33 -3.87
N SER A 71 -15.68 -19.96 -3.83
CA SER A 71 -16.16 -18.80 -3.06
C SER A 71 -15.82 -18.90 -1.58
N VAL A 72 -15.97 -20.08 -0.98
CA VAL A 72 -15.63 -20.34 0.43
C VAL A 72 -14.13 -20.28 0.64
N VAL A 73 -13.34 -20.89 -0.27
CA VAL A 73 -11.87 -20.81 -0.23
C VAL A 73 -11.41 -19.35 -0.25
N HIS A 74 -11.93 -18.56 -1.20
CA HIS A 74 -11.60 -17.15 -1.35
C HIS A 74 -11.97 -16.33 -0.11
N ILE A 75 -13.18 -16.49 0.44
CA ILE A 75 -13.64 -15.75 1.61
C ILE A 75 -12.74 -16.06 2.82
N LEU A 76 -12.48 -17.34 3.09
CA LEU A 76 -11.67 -17.76 4.23
C LEU A 76 -10.21 -17.32 4.10
N SER A 77 -9.60 -17.47 2.91
CA SER A 77 -8.25 -16.98 2.65
C SER A 77 -8.17 -15.47 2.80
N ARG A 78 -9.16 -14.72 2.30
CA ARG A 78 -9.22 -13.26 2.44
C ARG A 78 -9.26 -12.85 3.92
N TRP A 79 -10.13 -13.46 4.72
CA TRP A 79 -10.25 -13.15 6.14
C TRP A 79 -8.99 -13.54 6.93
N LYS A 80 -8.38 -14.68 6.62
CA LYS A 80 -7.08 -15.07 7.17
C LYS A 80 -6.02 -13.99 6.91
N SER A 81 -5.91 -13.49 5.68
CA SER A 81 -4.96 -12.42 5.34
C SER A 81 -5.26 -11.10 6.07
N ILE A 82 -6.53 -10.70 6.15
CA ILE A 82 -6.95 -9.48 6.86
C ILE A 82 -6.62 -9.58 8.36
N ILE A 83 -6.99 -10.68 9.00
CA ILE A 83 -6.76 -10.92 10.42
C ILE A 83 -5.26 -11.02 10.70
N GLY A 84 -4.51 -11.76 9.88
CA GLY A 84 -3.06 -11.91 10.00
C GLY A 84 -2.34 -10.56 9.90
N ALA A 85 -2.75 -9.69 8.97
CA ALA A 85 -2.22 -8.34 8.86
C ALA A 85 -2.57 -7.47 10.08
N GLY A 86 -3.79 -7.60 10.62
CA GLY A 86 -4.21 -6.92 11.85
C GLY A 86 -3.37 -7.32 13.06
N ILE A 87 -3.13 -8.63 13.26
CA ILE A 87 -2.25 -9.15 14.31
C ILE A 87 -0.82 -8.63 14.12
N MET A 88 -0.30 -8.67 12.89
CA MET A 88 1.04 -8.19 12.60
C MET A 88 1.21 -6.70 12.90
N ARG A 89 0.18 -5.89 12.58
CA ARG A 89 0.11 -4.46 12.93
C ARG A 89 0.09 -4.25 14.44
N PHE A 90 -0.73 -5.02 15.16
CA PHE A 90 -0.81 -4.93 16.62
C PHE A 90 0.53 -5.24 17.27
N VAL A 91 1.17 -6.36 16.89
CA VAL A 91 2.49 -6.74 17.42
C VAL A 91 3.55 -5.68 17.08
N ALA A 92 3.51 -5.11 15.86
CA ALA A 92 4.44 -4.06 15.46
C ALA A 92 4.35 -2.81 16.33
N LYS A 93 3.12 -2.39 16.67
CA LYS A 93 2.89 -1.17 17.45
C LYS A 93 3.11 -1.37 18.95
N THR A 94 2.69 -2.52 19.49
CA THR A 94 2.69 -2.77 20.93
C THR A 94 4.02 -3.36 21.41
N PHE A 95 4.68 -4.19 20.59
CA PHE A 95 5.91 -4.91 20.95
C PHE A 95 6.99 -4.80 19.85
N PRO A 96 7.46 -3.58 19.52
CA PRO A 96 8.37 -3.35 18.40
C PRO A 96 9.69 -4.13 18.54
N GLY A 97 10.28 -4.19 19.74
CA GLY A 97 11.50 -4.94 20.01
C GLY A 97 11.34 -6.46 19.80
N TYR A 98 10.20 -7.02 20.21
CA TYR A 98 9.88 -8.42 19.96
C TYR A 98 9.75 -8.71 18.47
N GLN A 99 9.02 -7.86 17.74
CA GLN A 99 8.85 -8.06 16.29
C GLN A 99 10.18 -7.98 15.55
N ARG A 100 11.01 -6.98 15.88
CA ARG A 100 12.37 -6.85 15.34
C ARG A 100 13.17 -8.12 15.58
N LYS A 101 13.24 -8.57 16.84
CA LYS A 101 13.98 -9.78 17.22
C LYS A 101 13.46 -11.02 16.49
N ALA A 102 12.15 -11.18 16.36
CA ALA A 102 11.53 -12.30 15.68
C ALA A 102 11.89 -12.34 14.19
N LEU A 103 11.85 -11.19 13.49
CA LEU A 103 12.19 -11.13 12.07
C LEU A 103 13.69 -11.35 11.83
N LEU A 104 14.56 -10.69 12.61
CA LEU A 104 16.01 -10.87 12.49
C LEU A 104 16.43 -12.29 12.87
N SER A 105 15.83 -12.90 13.89
CA SER A 105 16.10 -14.29 14.25
C SER A 105 15.76 -15.26 13.12
N LYS A 106 14.63 -15.07 12.41
CA LYS A 106 14.28 -15.88 11.24
C LYS A 106 15.29 -15.72 10.10
N ALA A 107 15.71 -14.49 9.80
CA ALA A 107 16.73 -14.24 8.79
C ALA A 107 18.08 -14.85 9.19
N ARG A 108 18.46 -14.76 10.47
CA ARG A 108 19.69 -15.36 11.01
C ARG A 108 19.67 -16.88 10.92
N MET A 109 18.53 -17.52 11.26
CA MET A 109 18.33 -18.96 11.09
C MET A 109 18.46 -19.39 9.63
N ALA A 110 18.06 -18.55 8.69
CA ALA A 110 18.22 -18.79 7.26
C ALA A 110 19.66 -18.61 6.77
N LEU A 111 20.57 -18.04 7.58
CA LEU A 111 21.97 -17.78 7.25
C LEU A 111 22.91 -18.32 8.36
N PRO A 112 22.93 -19.64 8.61
CA PRO A 112 23.65 -20.20 9.76
C PRO A 112 25.17 -19.97 9.69
N SER A 113 25.75 -20.00 8.49
CA SER A 113 27.20 -19.89 8.25
C SER A 113 27.74 -18.45 8.37
N MET A 114 26.87 -17.44 8.38
CA MET A 114 27.26 -16.04 8.46
C MET A 114 27.68 -15.67 9.88
N SER A 115 28.74 -14.86 10.01
CA SER A 115 29.15 -14.31 11.32
C SER A 115 28.14 -13.29 11.85
N ASP A 116 28.08 -13.12 13.17
CA ASP A 116 27.14 -12.17 13.76
C ASP A 116 27.44 -10.71 13.38
N GLU A 117 28.72 -10.34 13.25
CA GLU A 117 29.13 -9.01 12.80
C GLU A 117 28.69 -8.72 11.35
N GLU A 118 28.89 -9.68 10.46
CA GLU A 118 28.45 -9.57 9.06
C GLU A 118 26.92 -9.56 8.95
N PHE A 119 26.23 -10.34 9.77
CA PHE A 119 24.78 -10.39 9.81
C PHE A 119 24.20 -9.04 10.26
N GLU A 120 24.69 -8.49 11.37
CA GLU A 120 24.23 -7.19 11.87
C GLU A 120 24.50 -6.08 10.84
N LEU A 121 25.67 -6.07 10.21
CA LEU A 121 26.02 -5.09 9.18
C LEU A 121 25.12 -5.15 7.93
N ASN A 122 24.72 -6.35 7.50
CA ASN A 122 24.03 -6.55 6.23
C ASN A 122 22.49 -6.72 6.36
N PHE A 123 21.98 -7.10 7.53
CA PHE A 123 20.57 -7.48 7.69
C PHE A 123 19.83 -6.75 8.81
N ALA A 124 20.51 -6.01 9.69
CA ALA A 124 19.86 -5.31 10.80
C ALA A 124 19.65 -3.81 10.46
N PRO A 125 18.42 -3.37 10.10
CA PRO A 125 18.18 -1.97 9.74
C PRO A 125 18.17 -1.07 10.98
N ASP A 126 18.34 0.23 10.78
CA ASP A 126 18.32 1.27 11.83
C ASP A 126 16.91 1.82 12.13
N TYR A 127 15.86 1.18 11.59
CA TYR A 127 14.47 1.60 11.73
C TYR A 127 13.56 0.47 12.24
N ASP A 128 12.46 0.82 12.90
CA ASP A 128 11.49 -0.16 13.39
C ASP A 128 10.73 -0.86 12.26
N VAL A 129 10.33 -2.10 12.51
CA VAL A 129 9.54 -2.89 11.57
C VAL A 129 8.29 -2.09 11.13
N TRP A 130 8.02 -2.05 9.83
CA TRP A 130 6.92 -1.28 9.20
C TRP A 130 7.06 0.25 9.16
N ASN A 131 8.17 0.84 9.63
CA ASN A 131 8.49 2.23 9.29
C ASN A 131 8.83 2.36 7.79
N GLN A 132 9.30 1.26 7.21
CA GLN A 132 9.41 1.03 5.77
C GLN A 132 8.75 -0.30 5.40
N ARG A 133 8.36 -0.47 4.14
CA ARG A 133 7.71 -1.70 3.66
C ARG A 133 8.70 -2.87 3.71
N LEU A 134 8.25 -4.02 4.24
CA LEU A 134 9.06 -5.23 4.28
C LEU A 134 9.30 -5.78 2.88
N CYS A 135 10.49 -6.35 2.66
CA CYS A 135 10.79 -7.10 1.46
C CYS A 135 10.49 -8.58 1.69
N THR A 136 9.81 -9.22 0.76
CA THR A 136 9.46 -10.64 0.83
C THR A 136 10.31 -11.44 -0.15
N THR A 137 10.86 -12.56 0.32
CA THR A 137 11.58 -13.55 -0.51
C THR A 137 10.75 -14.84 -0.58
N PRO A 138 10.26 -15.22 -1.78
CA PRO A 138 9.53 -16.46 -1.96
C PRO A 138 10.38 -17.67 -1.60
N ASP A 139 9.88 -18.53 -0.72
CA ASP A 139 10.53 -19.79 -0.31
C ASP A 139 11.99 -19.63 0.17
N GLY A 140 12.37 -18.42 0.59
CA GLY A 140 13.72 -18.06 1.03
C GLY A 140 14.76 -18.11 -0.08
N ASP A 141 14.37 -17.97 -1.34
CA ASP A 141 15.26 -17.99 -2.51
C ASP A 141 16.44 -17.02 -2.39
N PHE A 142 16.21 -15.83 -1.83
CA PHE A 142 17.24 -14.84 -1.51
C PHE A 142 18.30 -15.41 -0.56
N PHE A 143 17.87 -15.98 0.56
CA PHE A 143 18.79 -16.54 1.56
C PHE A 143 19.53 -17.77 1.03
N LYS A 144 18.89 -18.57 0.18
CA LYS A 144 19.53 -19.70 -0.51
C LYS A 144 20.64 -19.23 -1.45
N ALA A 145 20.43 -18.14 -2.20
CA ALA A 145 21.45 -17.57 -3.08
C ALA A 145 22.68 -17.08 -2.31
N VAL A 146 22.45 -16.44 -1.16
CA VAL A 146 23.53 -15.96 -0.26
C VAL A 146 24.29 -17.12 0.39
N ASN A 147 23.59 -18.12 0.95
CA ASN A 147 24.25 -19.31 1.52
C ASN A 147 24.97 -20.18 0.49
N GLY A 148 24.51 -20.15 -0.77
CA GLY A 148 25.11 -20.91 -1.86
C GLY A 148 26.33 -20.23 -2.49
N ASP A 149 26.80 -19.12 -1.90
CA ASP A 149 27.93 -18.30 -2.38
C ASP A 149 27.78 -17.75 -3.82
N THR A 150 26.59 -17.82 -4.40
CA THR A 150 26.26 -17.23 -5.71
C THR A 150 25.97 -15.73 -5.63
N ALA A 151 25.76 -15.23 -4.41
CA ALA A 151 25.50 -13.82 -4.15
C ALA A 151 26.13 -13.36 -2.84
N THR A 152 26.56 -12.10 -2.80
CA THR A 152 27.11 -11.45 -1.60
C THR A 152 26.42 -10.11 -1.37
N ILE A 153 26.26 -9.73 -0.11
CA ILE A 153 25.76 -8.40 0.27
C ILE A 153 26.91 -7.55 0.76
N VAL A 154 26.97 -6.31 0.28
CA VAL A 154 27.94 -5.32 0.72
C VAL A 154 27.19 -4.08 1.17
N THR A 155 27.27 -3.75 2.47
CA THR A 155 26.80 -2.48 3.01
C THR A 155 27.92 -1.44 2.95
N ASP A 156 27.83 -0.47 2.04
CA ASP A 156 28.81 0.62 1.91
C ASP A 156 28.26 1.79 1.06
N HIS A 157 29.06 2.85 0.92
CA HIS A 157 28.80 3.99 0.05
C HIS A 157 29.69 3.95 -1.19
N ILE A 158 29.09 4.24 -2.34
CA ILE A 158 29.80 4.44 -3.60
C ILE A 158 30.63 5.74 -3.51
N GLU A 159 31.92 5.65 -3.85
CA GLU A 159 32.78 6.81 -4.09
C GLU A 159 32.69 7.22 -5.56
N THR A 160 32.96 6.29 -6.48
CA THR A 160 32.88 6.53 -7.92
C THR A 160 32.76 5.23 -8.72
N PHE A 161 32.23 5.35 -9.93
CA PHE A 161 32.32 4.29 -10.93
C PHE A 161 33.70 4.29 -11.57
N THR A 162 34.17 3.10 -11.91
CA THR A 162 35.43 2.86 -12.61
C THR A 162 35.15 2.07 -13.88
N PRO A 163 36.07 2.02 -14.87
CA PRO A 163 35.87 1.24 -16.09
C PRO A 163 35.54 -0.25 -15.85
N ASN A 164 36.00 -0.82 -14.72
CA ASN A 164 35.88 -2.26 -14.42
C ASN A 164 35.02 -2.53 -13.16
N GLY A 165 34.20 -1.57 -12.72
CA GLY A 165 33.36 -1.75 -11.52
C GLY A 165 33.18 -0.50 -10.67
N ILE A 166 33.08 -0.65 -9.35
CA ILE A 166 32.72 0.42 -8.41
C ILE A 166 33.75 0.52 -7.28
N LYS A 167 34.27 1.73 -7.07
CA LYS A 167 35.09 2.06 -5.89
C LYS A 167 34.19 2.53 -4.75
N LEU A 168 34.33 1.92 -3.59
CA LEU A 168 33.59 2.25 -2.37
C LEU A 168 34.38 3.24 -1.51
N LYS A 169 33.68 3.99 -0.65
CA LYS A 169 34.30 4.94 0.28
C LYS A 169 35.18 4.28 1.34
N SER A 170 34.95 3.00 1.64
CA SER A 170 35.86 2.19 2.47
C SER A 170 37.22 1.94 1.82
N GLY A 171 37.37 2.22 0.52
CA GLY A 171 38.56 1.90 -0.27
C GLY A 171 38.48 0.56 -0.99
N LYS A 172 37.48 -0.29 -0.71
CA LYS A 172 37.25 -1.54 -1.44
C LYS A 172 36.81 -1.25 -2.87
N HIS A 173 37.27 -2.07 -3.82
CA HIS A 173 36.82 -2.06 -5.20
C HIS A 173 35.98 -3.31 -5.48
N LEU A 174 34.80 -3.12 -6.06
CA LEU A 174 33.91 -4.19 -6.50
C LEU A 174 34.02 -4.31 -8.02
N GLN A 175 34.48 -5.45 -8.52
CA GLN A 175 34.54 -5.71 -9.94
C GLN A 175 33.13 -5.98 -10.50
N ALA A 176 32.83 -5.40 -11.66
CA ALA A 176 31.55 -5.60 -12.34
C ALA A 176 31.68 -5.54 -13.85
N ASP A 177 31.02 -6.49 -14.50
CA ASP A 177 30.79 -6.48 -15.94
C ASP A 177 29.43 -5.82 -16.25
N LEU A 178 28.48 -5.90 -15.31
CA LEU A 178 27.17 -5.28 -15.38
C LEU A 178 26.79 -4.61 -14.06
N VAL A 179 26.23 -3.41 -14.14
CA VAL A 179 25.63 -2.72 -12.98
C VAL A 179 24.14 -2.51 -13.20
N VAL A 180 23.33 -2.97 -12.26
CA VAL A 180 21.88 -2.83 -12.25
C VAL A 180 21.46 -1.86 -11.15
N THR A 181 20.76 -0.79 -11.51
CA THR A 181 20.29 0.23 -10.55
C THR A 181 18.87 -0.08 -10.07
N ALA A 182 18.75 -0.82 -8.97
CA ALA A 182 17.48 -1.08 -8.27
C ALA A 182 17.18 0.00 -7.21
N THR A 183 17.35 1.26 -7.56
CA THR A 183 17.36 2.42 -6.65
C THR A 183 15.97 2.99 -6.31
N GLY A 184 14.91 2.23 -6.60
CA GLY A 184 13.52 2.63 -6.37
C GLY A 184 13.00 3.65 -7.39
N PHE A 185 12.06 4.50 -6.97
CA PHE A 185 11.35 5.43 -7.84
C PHE A 185 11.19 6.81 -7.19
N ASN A 186 10.88 7.81 -8.02
CA ASN A 186 10.41 9.10 -7.58
C ASN A 186 8.89 9.09 -7.53
N MET A 187 8.35 9.47 -6.37
CA MET A 187 6.93 9.69 -6.22
C MET A 187 6.49 10.91 -7.04
N GLN A 188 5.23 10.91 -7.46
CA GLN A 188 4.65 12.01 -8.22
C GLN A 188 4.51 13.24 -7.33
N ALA A 189 5.01 14.37 -7.80
CA ALA A 189 5.00 15.62 -7.03
C ALA A 189 3.60 16.27 -6.93
N ASN A 190 2.68 15.96 -7.85
CA ASN A 190 1.33 16.50 -7.89
C ASN A 190 0.29 15.37 -7.75
N PHE A 191 0.40 14.61 -6.67
CA PHE A 191 -0.46 13.46 -6.41
C PHE A 191 -1.93 13.89 -6.24
N PRO A 192 -2.92 13.17 -6.84
CA PRO A 192 -2.83 11.94 -7.63
C PRO A 192 -2.80 12.16 -9.15
N MET A 193 -2.78 13.41 -9.62
CA MET A 193 -2.90 13.74 -11.06
C MET A 193 -1.56 13.71 -11.82
N SER A 194 -0.44 13.46 -11.14
CA SER A 194 0.90 13.32 -11.74
C SER A 194 1.26 14.50 -12.66
N ASN A 195 1.48 14.23 -13.94
CA ASN A 195 1.89 15.21 -14.95
C ASN A 195 0.69 15.73 -15.76
N ALA A 196 -0.53 15.33 -15.40
CA ALA A 196 -1.72 15.84 -16.06
C ALA A 196 -1.88 17.33 -15.75
N VAL A 197 -2.11 18.13 -16.80
CA VAL A 197 -2.46 19.54 -16.65
C VAL A 197 -3.96 19.62 -16.38
N VAL A 198 -4.32 19.72 -15.10
CA VAL A 198 -5.72 19.81 -14.67
C VAL A 198 -6.03 21.24 -14.24
N ARG A 199 -7.22 21.72 -14.63
CA ARG A 199 -7.76 23.01 -14.20
C ARG A 199 -9.15 22.80 -13.60
N ILE A 200 -9.41 23.48 -12.49
CA ILE A 200 -10.69 23.50 -11.79
C ILE A 200 -11.13 24.96 -11.79
N ASP A 201 -12.27 25.26 -12.40
CA ASP A 201 -12.78 26.64 -12.55
C ASP A 201 -11.72 27.61 -13.14
N GLY A 202 -10.94 27.12 -14.11
CA GLY A 202 -9.86 27.87 -14.76
C GLY A 202 -8.54 27.95 -13.98
N LYS A 203 -8.54 27.66 -12.66
CA LYS A 203 -7.33 27.61 -11.82
C LYS A 203 -6.60 26.28 -12.00
N GLN A 204 -5.28 26.32 -12.15
CA GLN A 204 -4.47 25.11 -12.23
C GLN A 204 -4.47 24.35 -10.90
N TYR A 205 -4.68 23.03 -10.98
CA TYR A 205 -4.64 22.13 -9.84
C TYR A 205 -3.23 22.07 -9.23
N THR A 206 -3.18 22.18 -7.90
CA THR A 206 -1.96 22.00 -7.10
C THR A 206 -2.30 21.13 -5.89
N ALA A 207 -1.69 19.95 -5.79
CA ALA A 207 -2.04 18.97 -4.75
C ALA A 207 -2.02 19.52 -3.31
N SER A 208 -1.05 20.38 -2.97
CA SER A 208 -0.93 21.00 -1.65
C SER A 208 -2.09 21.92 -1.25
N ASP A 209 -2.90 22.36 -2.20
CA ASP A 209 -4.08 23.20 -1.93
C ASP A 209 -5.25 22.36 -1.41
N HIS A 210 -5.23 21.04 -1.63
CA HIS A 210 -6.35 20.14 -1.36
C HIS A 210 -6.08 19.20 -0.19
N MET A 211 -7.16 18.77 0.47
CA MET A 211 -7.15 17.75 1.52
C MET A 211 -7.68 16.42 1.02
N SER A 212 -7.12 15.33 1.51
CA SER A 212 -7.57 13.97 1.20
C SER A 212 -8.88 13.66 1.92
N TYR A 213 -9.97 13.45 1.17
CA TYR A 213 -11.27 13.04 1.71
C TYR A 213 -11.42 11.52 1.63
N LYS A 214 -11.60 10.88 2.79
CA LYS A 214 -11.65 9.41 2.98
C LYS A 214 -10.49 8.65 2.33
N GLY A 215 -9.39 9.34 1.96
CA GLY A 215 -8.27 8.73 1.24
C GLY A 215 -8.55 8.33 -0.20
N ILE A 216 -9.64 8.82 -0.81
CA ILE A 216 -10.09 8.41 -2.15
C ILE A 216 -10.58 9.57 -3.04
N MET A 217 -10.89 10.73 -2.44
CA MET A 217 -11.25 11.96 -3.15
C MET A 217 -10.41 13.12 -2.61
N LEU A 218 -10.54 14.29 -3.23
CA LEU A 218 -9.83 15.50 -2.85
C LEU A 218 -10.84 16.61 -2.55
N SER A 219 -10.57 17.41 -1.51
CA SER A 219 -11.38 18.59 -1.20
C SER A 219 -11.45 19.51 -2.42
N ASP A 220 -12.62 20.06 -2.72
CA ASP A 220 -12.82 21.07 -3.77
C ASP A 220 -12.47 20.61 -5.19
N VAL A 221 -12.30 19.30 -5.40
CA VAL A 221 -12.16 18.68 -6.74
C VAL A 221 -13.43 17.87 -7.04
N PRO A 222 -14.28 18.32 -7.97
CA PRO A 222 -15.54 17.63 -8.27
C PRO A 222 -15.32 16.35 -9.06
N ASN A 223 -16.14 15.32 -8.78
CA ASN A 223 -16.22 14.06 -9.55
C ASN A 223 -14.88 13.35 -9.80
N PHE A 224 -13.88 13.57 -8.94
CA PHE A 224 -12.57 12.96 -9.08
C PHE A 224 -12.29 11.96 -7.96
N PHE A 225 -11.93 10.75 -8.35
CA PHE A 225 -11.64 9.64 -7.46
C PHE A 225 -10.28 9.05 -7.78
N HIS A 226 -9.58 8.56 -6.76
CA HIS A 226 -8.32 7.88 -6.91
C HIS A 226 -8.21 6.73 -5.90
N VAL A 227 -7.40 5.74 -6.26
CA VAL A 227 -7.07 4.63 -5.36
C VAL A 227 -5.62 4.78 -4.97
N LEU A 228 -5.37 5.32 -3.77
CA LEU A 228 -4.10 5.11 -3.10
C LEU A 228 -4.16 3.73 -2.42
N GLY A 229 -3.26 2.82 -2.78
CA GLY A 229 -3.20 1.51 -2.14
C GLY A 229 -2.88 1.59 -0.65
N ASN A 230 -3.10 0.48 0.06
CA ASN A 230 -2.68 0.37 1.45
C ASN A 230 -1.14 0.36 1.53
N LEU A 231 -0.59 1.39 2.18
CA LEU A 231 0.85 1.59 2.26
C LEU A 231 1.51 0.62 3.25
N LYS A 232 0.76 0.12 4.24
CA LYS A 232 1.22 -0.81 5.28
C LYS A 232 0.30 -2.03 5.43
N TYR A 233 0.87 -3.13 5.93
CA TYR A 233 0.23 -4.36 6.44
C TYR A 233 -0.62 -5.20 5.47
N VAL A 234 -1.41 -4.60 4.59
CA VAL A 234 -2.32 -5.30 3.67
C VAL A 234 -2.05 -4.96 2.20
N SER A 235 -2.57 -5.80 1.31
CA SER A 235 -2.49 -5.59 -0.14
C SER A 235 -3.27 -4.34 -0.58
N TRP A 236 -2.77 -3.66 -1.61
CA TRP A 236 -3.47 -2.54 -2.24
C TRP A 236 -4.79 -2.96 -2.89
N THR A 237 -4.91 -4.22 -3.33
CA THR A 237 -6.11 -4.77 -3.96
C THR A 237 -7.31 -4.80 -3.02
N LEU A 238 -7.09 -5.03 -1.71
CA LEU A 238 -8.15 -4.99 -0.71
C LEU A 238 -8.75 -3.58 -0.58
N ARG A 239 -7.93 -2.54 -0.68
CA ARG A 239 -8.39 -1.16 -0.64
C ARG A 239 -9.08 -0.75 -1.95
N ALA A 240 -8.55 -1.18 -3.09
CA ALA A 240 -9.17 -0.91 -4.39
C ALA A 240 -10.63 -1.41 -4.46
N ASP A 241 -10.91 -2.60 -3.90
CA ASP A 241 -12.27 -3.15 -3.77
C ASP A 241 -13.18 -2.24 -2.93
N LEU A 242 -12.73 -1.81 -1.75
CA LEU A 242 -13.49 -0.88 -0.89
C LEU A 242 -13.77 0.47 -1.58
N CYS A 243 -12.74 1.03 -2.23
CA CYS A 243 -12.86 2.30 -2.97
C CYS A 243 -13.89 2.18 -4.09
N SER A 244 -13.83 1.10 -4.86
CA SER A 244 -14.73 0.86 -5.99
C SER A 244 -16.18 0.74 -5.52
N LYS A 245 -16.43 0.01 -4.44
CA LYS A 245 -17.77 -0.11 -3.84
C LYS A 245 -18.33 1.22 -3.36
N PHE A 246 -17.51 2.05 -2.70
CA PHE A 246 -17.93 3.40 -2.31
C PHE A 246 -18.29 4.25 -3.53
N VAL A 247 -17.46 4.24 -4.57
CA VAL A 247 -17.71 5.02 -5.80
C VAL A 247 -19.00 4.58 -6.49
N CYS A 248 -19.25 3.27 -6.62
CA CYS A 248 -20.51 2.77 -7.18
C CYS A 248 -21.72 3.22 -6.36
N ARG A 249 -21.66 3.14 -5.02
CA ARG A 249 -22.73 3.62 -4.15
C ARG A 249 -22.98 5.12 -4.30
N LEU A 250 -21.91 5.92 -4.39
CA LEU A 250 -21.99 7.36 -4.58
C LEU A 250 -22.61 7.72 -5.94
N ILE A 251 -22.24 7.03 -7.02
CA ILE A 251 -22.84 7.23 -8.34
C ILE A 251 -24.34 6.89 -8.30
N ASN A 252 -24.71 5.74 -7.73
CA ASN A 252 -26.12 5.35 -7.57
C ASN A 252 -26.92 6.38 -6.74
N HIS A 253 -26.30 6.95 -5.71
CA HIS A 253 -26.89 8.02 -4.91
C HIS A 253 -27.11 9.30 -5.74
N MET A 254 -26.12 9.69 -6.55
CA MET A 254 -26.22 10.84 -7.45
C MET A 254 -27.34 10.65 -8.47
N ASP A 255 -27.45 9.46 -9.08
CA ASP A 255 -28.51 9.14 -10.05
C ASP A 255 -29.90 9.22 -9.42
N LYS A 256 -30.05 8.66 -8.21
CA LYS A 256 -31.31 8.70 -7.46
C LYS A 256 -31.75 10.13 -7.12
N ASN A 257 -30.79 11.01 -6.86
CA ASN A 257 -31.04 12.39 -6.44
C ASN A 257 -30.96 13.41 -7.59
N GLY A 258 -30.75 12.97 -8.84
CA GLY A 258 -30.63 13.85 -10.01
C GLY A 258 -29.42 14.79 -9.97
N SER A 259 -28.35 14.38 -9.30
CA SER A 259 -27.11 15.16 -9.15
C SER A 259 -26.09 14.81 -10.23
N THR A 260 -25.44 15.82 -10.81
CA THR A 260 -24.40 15.62 -11.84
C THR A 260 -22.99 15.86 -11.31
N SER A 261 -22.87 16.47 -10.13
CA SER A 261 -21.58 16.69 -9.49
C SER A 261 -21.65 16.41 -7.99
N CYS A 262 -20.61 15.77 -7.47
CA CYS A 262 -20.33 15.66 -6.05
C CYS A 262 -18.93 16.25 -5.77
N VAL A 263 -18.80 16.97 -4.66
CA VAL A 263 -17.52 17.54 -4.23
C VAL A 263 -17.46 17.60 -2.70
N PRO A 264 -16.44 16.98 -2.07
CA PRO A 264 -16.22 17.19 -0.64
C PRO A 264 -15.65 18.59 -0.44
N LYS A 265 -16.31 19.42 0.36
CA LYS A 265 -15.84 20.79 0.61
C LYS A 265 -14.77 20.81 1.68
N GLY A 266 -13.60 21.36 1.36
CA GLY A 266 -12.49 21.47 2.29
C GLY A 266 -12.80 22.47 3.40
N ASP A 267 -12.31 22.18 4.61
CA ASP A 267 -12.30 23.14 5.71
C ASP A 267 -10.86 23.64 5.92
N PRO A 268 -10.54 24.91 5.60
CA PRO A 268 -9.23 25.49 5.83
C PRO A 268 -8.80 25.49 7.31
N ALA A 269 -9.75 25.44 8.24
CA ALA A 269 -9.49 25.40 9.67
C ALA A 269 -9.30 23.97 10.21
N ALA A 270 -9.49 22.94 9.37
CA ALA A 270 -9.35 21.57 9.80
C ALA A 270 -7.90 21.29 10.28
N PRO A 271 -7.73 20.69 11.47
CA PRO A 271 -6.40 20.38 11.98
C PRO A 271 -5.72 19.39 11.04
N LEU A 272 -4.43 19.63 10.74
CA LEU A 272 -3.63 18.73 9.91
C LEU A 272 -3.00 17.62 10.78
N ALA A 273 -2.87 16.43 10.19
CA ALA A 273 -2.13 15.34 10.82
C ALA A 273 -0.66 15.74 10.99
N ARG A 274 -0.12 15.54 12.20
CA ARG A 274 1.26 15.95 12.56
C ARG A 274 2.34 14.99 12.04
N GLU A 275 2.01 13.72 11.82
CA GLU A 275 2.98 12.68 11.47
C GLU A 275 2.54 11.88 10.25
N ARG A 276 3.50 11.55 9.39
CA ARG A 276 3.36 10.51 8.37
C ARG A 276 3.72 9.18 8.99
N GLU A 277 2.88 8.16 8.83
CA GLU A 277 3.14 6.84 9.43
C GLU A 277 4.42 6.16 8.89
N MET A 278 4.93 6.52 7.70
CA MET A 278 6.13 5.92 7.09
C MET A 278 7.26 6.93 6.95
N THR A 279 8.50 6.48 7.22
CA THR A 279 9.72 7.29 7.14
C THR A 279 10.57 6.98 5.91
N SER A 280 10.07 6.13 5.00
CA SER A 280 10.77 5.76 3.76
C SER A 280 11.23 6.98 2.97
N GLY A 281 12.50 6.99 2.55
CA GLY A 281 13.11 8.14 1.89
C GLY A 281 12.39 8.61 0.62
N TYR A 282 11.71 7.72 -0.13
CA TYR A 282 10.95 8.11 -1.33
C TYR A 282 9.70 8.93 -1.01
N LEU A 283 9.08 8.76 0.17
CA LEU A 283 7.95 9.58 0.62
C LEU A 283 8.43 10.96 1.08
N ASN A 284 9.57 11.02 1.76
CA ASN A 284 10.13 12.27 2.28
C ASN A 284 10.66 13.19 1.18
N ARG A 285 10.98 12.67 -0.01
CA ARG A 285 11.40 13.49 -1.16
C ARG A 285 10.27 14.29 -1.81
N VAL A 286 9.01 14.07 -1.43
CA VAL A 286 7.86 14.78 -2.04
C VAL A 286 7.46 15.99 -1.19
N MET A 287 7.64 17.16 -1.77
CA MET A 287 7.33 18.44 -1.14
C MET A 287 5.86 18.88 -1.32
N ASN A 288 5.21 18.54 -2.44
CA ASN A 288 3.89 19.08 -2.82
C ASN A 288 2.77 18.02 -2.80
N TRP A 289 2.68 17.22 -1.73
CA TRP A 289 1.61 16.23 -1.59
C TRP A 289 0.29 16.85 -1.09
N THR A 290 -0.84 16.22 -1.41
CA THR A 290 -2.16 16.46 -0.76
C THR A 290 -2.06 16.47 0.77
N LYS A 291 -2.76 17.40 1.41
CA LYS A 291 -2.82 17.48 2.88
C LYS A 291 -3.67 16.35 3.47
N THR A 292 -3.32 15.93 4.68
CA THR A 292 -4.09 14.96 5.47
C THR A 292 -4.57 15.63 6.74
N GLY A 293 -5.86 15.51 7.06
CA GLY A 293 -6.43 16.04 8.29
C GLY A 293 -6.18 15.12 9.49
N ALA A 294 -6.30 15.65 10.70
CA ALA A 294 -6.12 14.90 11.95
C ALA A 294 -7.37 14.07 12.32
N ASN A 295 -8.53 14.41 11.77
CA ASN A 295 -9.82 13.81 12.10
C ASN A 295 -10.53 13.27 10.85
N GLU A 296 -11.45 12.32 11.03
CA GLU A 296 -12.35 11.89 9.94
C GLU A 296 -13.24 13.07 9.48
N PRO A 297 -13.62 13.11 8.19
CA PRO A 297 -13.28 12.18 7.11
C PRO A 297 -11.93 12.48 6.41
N TRP A 298 -11.16 13.45 6.91
CA TRP A 298 -9.92 13.94 6.29
C TRP A 298 -8.67 13.13 6.67
N LEU A 299 -8.79 12.26 7.67
CA LEU A 299 -7.74 11.36 8.12
C LEU A 299 -7.72 10.10 7.23
N ALA A 300 -6.62 9.90 6.52
CA ALA A 300 -6.38 8.65 5.80
C ALA A 300 -6.08 7.52 6.79
N LYS A 301 -6.94 6.51 6.82
CA LYS A 301 -6.71 5.27 7.58
C LYS A 301 -6.05 4.24 6.66
N PHE A 302 -5.12 3.45 7.19
CA PHE A 302 -4.46 2.33 6.48
C PHE A 302 -4.70 1.00 7.22
N ASP A 303 -5.89 0.88 7.80
CA ASP A 303 -6.37 -0.31 8.49
C ASP A 303 -7.63 -0.80 7.80
N HIS A 304 -7.62 -2.04 7.33
CA HIS A 304 -8.68 -2.54 6.47
C HIS A 304 -10.07 -2.49 7.13
N LEU A 305 -10.18 -2.81 8.42
CA LEU A 305 -11.46 -2.83 9.11
C LEU A 305 -11.99 -1.42 9.34
N GLN A 306 -11.13 -0.50 9.78
CA GLN A 306 -11.54 0.89 9.99
C GLN A 306 -11.87 1.58 8.67
N GLU A 307 -11.13 1.28 7.59
CA GLU A 307 -11.43 1.78 6.24
C GLU A 307 -12.74 1.22 5.70
N SER A 308 -12.98 -0.09 5.87
CA SER A 308 -14.23 -0.73 5.46
C SER A 308 -15.42 -0.05 6.11
N ARG A 309 -15.34 0.26 7.41
CA ARG A 309 -16.38 1.03 8.10
C ARG A 309 -16.57 2.42 7.48
N SER A 310 -15.47 3.16 7.29
CA SER A 310 -15.52 4.55 6.79
C SER A 310 -16.04 4.64 5.34
N LEU A 311 -15.79 3.64 4.50
CA LEU A 311 -16.16 3.59 3.08
C LEU A 311 -17.45 2.83 2.80
N LEU A 312 -17.82 1.81 3.58
CA LEU A 312 -18.99 0.97 3.31
C LEU A 312 -20.18 1.22 4.23
N GLU A 313 -19.97 1.76 5.43
CA GLU A 313 -21.06 1.95 6.41
C GLU A 313 -21.47 3.42 6.54
N VAL A 314 -20.50 4.34 6.48
CA VAL A 314 -20.82 5.78 6.56
C VAL A 314 -21.58 6.21 5.29
N PRO A 315 -22.69 6.96 5.42
CA PRO A 315 -23.42 7.51 4.29
C PRO A 315 -22.52 8.42 3.42
N GLU A 316 -22.86 8.50 2.14
CA GLU A 316 -22.18 9.37 1.18
C GLU A 316 -22.53 10.84 1.40
N ASP A 317 -23.76 11.10 1.87
CA ASP A 317 -24.22 12.40 2.35
C ASP A 317 -23.89 12.55 3.84
N ASP A 318 -22.62 12.78 4.12
CA ASP A 318 -22.08 12.97 5.48
C ASP A 318 -22.10 14.46 5.92
N GLY A 319 -22.79 15.32 5.17
CA GLY A 319 -22.84 16.77 5.38
C GLY A 319 -21.61 17.54 4.86
N ILE A 320 -20.48 16.86 4.61
CA ILE A 320 -19.26 17.43 4.03
C ILE A 320 -19.29 17.30 2.50
N MET A 321 -19.76 16.16 2.00
CA MET A 321 -20.04 15.98 0.59
C MET A 321 -21.15 16.94 0.13
N LYS A 322 -20.89 17.71 -0.93
CA LYS A 322 -21.90 18.57 -1.57
C LYS A 322 -22.30 17.99 -2.91
N PHE A 323 -23.60 17.84 -3.11
CA PHE A 323 -24.20 17.39 -4.35
C PHE A 323 -24.80 18.57 -5.09
N HIS A 324 -24.57 18.64 -6.39
CA HIS A 324 -25.08 19.69 -7.25
C HIS A 324 -25.95 19.08 -8.36
N PRO A 325 -27.15 19.61 -8.59
CA PRO A 325 -28.03 19.15 -9.65
C PRO A 325 -27.47 19.50 -11.03
N THR A 326 -28.04 18.87 -12.07
CA THR A 326 -27.78 19.23 -13.46
C THR A 326 -27.97 20.74 -13.65
N VAL A 327 -26.89 21.48 -13.90
CA VAL A 327 -27.01 22.85 -14.40
C VAL A 327 -27.43 22.76 -15.85
N VAL A 328 -28.74 22.86 -16.10
CA VAL A 328 -29.22 23.20 -17.43
C VAL A 328 -28.87 24.67 -17.64
N GLU A 329 -27.69 24.95 -18.19
CA GLU A 329 -27.47 26.26 -18.81
C GLU A 329 -28.46 26.37 -19.96
N ILE A 330 -29.56 27.09 -19.71
CA ILE A 330 -30.40 27.59 -20.79
C ILE A 330 -29.51 28.59 -21.52
N ALA A 331 -28.91 28.16 -22.63
CA ALA A 331 -28.23 29.06 -23.54
C ALA A 331 -29.17 30.26 -23.80
N PRO A 332 -28.71 31.52 -23.65
CA PRO A 332 -29.57 32.66 -23.91
C PRO A 332 -30.15 32.50 -25.31
N THR A 333 -31.48 32.55 -25.40
CA THR A 333 -32.21 32.43 -26.67
C THR A 333 -31.67 33.47 -27.64
N SER A 334 -30.83 33.04 -28.59
CA SER A 334 -30.42 33.91 -29.68
C SER A 334 -31.65 34.12 -30.57
N LYS A 335 -32.18 35.35 -30.60
CA LYS A 335 -33.17 35.74 -31.62
C LYS A 335 -32.51 35.61 -32.98
N ASN A 336 -33.13 34.86 -33.89
CA ASN A 336 -32.79 34.96 -35.31
C ASN A 336 -33.16 36.36 -35.83
N SER A 337 -32.69 36.74 -37.02
CA SER A 337 -32.88 38.05 -37.66
C SER A 337 -34.34 38.43 -37.97
N GLN A 338 -35.31 37.61 -37.55
CA GLN A 338 -36.75 37.82 -37.71
C GLN A 338 -37.54 37.81 -36.39
N GLY A 339 -36.88 37.63 -35.24
CA GLY A 339 -37.49 37.89 -33.92
C GLY A 339 -38.33 36.77 -33.29
N GLU A 340 -38.28 35.54 -33.81
CA GLU A 340 -39.03 34.39 -33.25
C GLU A 340 -38.21 33.57 -32.24
N MET A 341 -38.87 33.10 -31.18
CA MET A 341 -38.31 32.24 -30.13
C MET A 341 -38.40 30.77 -30.56
N VAL A 342 -37.27 30.04 -30.56
CA VAL A 342 -37.24 28.59 -30.83
C VAL A 342 -36.95 27.85 -29.51
N SER A 343 -37.89 27.05 -29.02
CA SER A 343 -37.69 26.19 -27.84
C SER A 343 -37.05 24.86 -28.24
N GLY A 344 -35.85 24.57 -27.75
CA GLY A 344 -35.25 23.23 -27.87
C GLY A 344 -35.88 22.27 -26.86
N ILE A 345 -36.62 21.27 -27.33
CA ILE A 345 -37.10 20.16 -26.50
C ILE A 345 -35.96 19.15 -26.34
N VAL A 346 -35.55 18.85 -25.11
CA VAL A 346 -34.64 17.75 -24.79
C VAL A 346 -35.45 16.64 -24.10
N LYS A 347 -35.48 15.45 -24.72
CA LYS A 347 -36.11 14.23 -24.17
C LYS A 347 -35.20 13.59 -23.12
N THR A 348 -35.77 13.21 -21.97
CA THR A 348 -35.17 12.34 -20.95
C THR A 348 -35.48 10.87 -21.24
N SER A 349 -34.50 9.97 -21.10
CA SER A 349 -34.68 8.51 -21.22
C SER A 349 -34.73 7.83 -19.84
N GLU A 350 -35.65 6.89 -19.70
CA GLU A 350 -36.00 6.14 -18.50
C GLU A 350 -34.92 5.13 -18.03
N SER A 351 -34.93 4.88 -16.73
CA SER A 351 -34.08 3.94 -16.00
C SER A 351 -34.59 2.49 -16.09
N ARG A 352 -33.66 1.53 -16.06
CA ARG A 352 -33.95 0.09 -15.94
C ARG A 352 -33.17 -0.45 -14.74
N VAL A 353 -33.88 -0.93 -13.74
CA VAL A 353 -33.35 -1.57 -12.52
C VAL A 353 -33.44 -3.09 -12.71
N GLU A 354 -32.35 -3.81 -12.51
CA GLU A 354 -32.36 -5.27 -12.32
C GLU A 354 -31.64 -5.65 -11.02
N ASP A 355 -32.20 -6.67 -10.36
CA ASP A 355 -31.97 -7.16 -9.00
C ASP A 355 -30.58 -7.81 -8.79
N GLU A 356 -29.86 -7.37 -7.74
CA GLU A 356 -28.70 -8.06 -7.16
C GLU A 356 -28.94 -8.38 -5.67
N ASN A 357 -29.82 -9.34 -5.37
CA ASN A 357 -30.18 -9.68 -3.98
C ASN A 357 -29.64 -11.04 -3.47
N ALA A 358 -28.93 -11.82 -4.29
CA ALA A 358 -28.46 -13.16 -3.88
C ALA A 358 -27.10 -13.16 -3.16
N THR A 359 -26.18 -12.26 -3.54
CA THR A 359 -24.78 -12.28 -3.04
C THR A 359 -24.60 -11.55 -1.70
N ALA A 360 -25.49 -10.59 -1.40
CA ALA A 360 -25.48 -9.86 -0.14
C ALA A 360 -25.88 -10.72 1.06
N HIS A 361 -26.78 -11.70 0.87
CA HIS A 361 -27.29 -12.53 1.95
C HIS A 361 -26.25 -13.52 2.49
N ALA A 362 -25.51 -14.20 1.60
CA ALA A 362 -24.44 -15.12 1.99
C ALA A 362 -23.26 -14.40 2.67
N THR A 363 -22.99 -13.14 2.27
CA THR A 363 -21.94 -12.32 2.89
C THR A 363 -22.33 -11.91 4.31
N ASN A 364 -23.61 -11.57 4.53
CA ASN A 364 -24.11 -11.16 5.85
C ASN A 364 -24.18 -12.33 6.84
N GLU A 365 -24.55 -13.53 6.41
CA GLU A 365 -24.53 -14.72 7.27
C GLU A 365 -23.12 -15.10 7.71
N VAL A 366 -22.15 -15.12 6.78
CA VAL A 366 -20.75 -15.39 7.13
C VAL A 366 -20.19 -14.30 8.06
N MET A 367 -20.57 -13.03 7.86
CA MET A 367 -20.17 -11.94 8.75
C MET A 367 -20.81 -12.05 10.14
N ALA A 368 -22.06 -12.53 10.24
CA ALA A 368 -22.72 -12.81 11.51
C ALA A 368 -22.03 -13.97 12.23
N THR A 369 -21.70 -15.05 11.53
CA THR A 369 -20.97 -16.20 12.09
C THR A 369 -19.54 -15.82 12.50
N ILE A 370 -18.86 -14.95 11.75
CA ILE A 370 -17.53 -14.42 12.13
C ILE A 370 -17.64 -13.53 13.38
N LYS A 371 -18.67 -12.68 13.48
CA LYS A 371 -18.93 -11.88 14.70
C LYS A 371 -19.20 -12.76 15.92
N GLU A 372 -19.97 -13.82 15.73
CA GLU A 372 -20.34 -14.79 16.77
C GLU A 372 -19.15 -15.67 17.20
N LEU A 373 -18.32 -16.13 16.25
CA LEU A 373 -17.08 -16.87 16.52
C LEU A 373 -16.02 -16.02 17.22
N LEU A 374 -16.00 -14.71 16.95
CA LEU A 374 -15.02 -13.80 17.53
C LEU A 374 -15.48 -13.18 18.87
N ARG A 375 -16.76 -13.26 19.25
CA ARG A 375 -17.34 -12.54 20.42
C ARG A 375 -16.90 -11.06 20.48
N ILE A 376 -16.87 -10.41 19.33
CA ILE A 376 -16.49 -8.99 19.19
C ILE A 376 -17.77 -8.18 19.02
N GLU A 377 -18.40 -7.79 20.13
CA GLU A 377 -19.44 -6.74 20.08
C GLU A 377 -19.03 -5.43 20.78
N ASP A 378 -17.93 -5.39 21.53
CA ASP A 378 -17.45 -4.12 22.13
C ASP A 378 -15.93 -4.01 22.11
N ILE A 379 -15.32 -3.73 20.95
CA ILE A 379 -13.87 -3.38 20.86
C ILE A 379 -13.59 -1.88 21.07
N ALA A 380 -14.59 -1.09 21.49
CA ALA A 380 -14.31 0.29 21.89
C ALA A 380 -13.55 0.39 23.23
N GLU A 381 -13.58 -0.64 24.09
CA GLU A 381 -12.97 -0.60 25.44
C GLU A 381 -12.25 -1.88 25.91
N VAL A 382 -12.09 -2.91 25.08
CA VAL A 382 -11.41 -4.14 25.52
C VAL A 382 -9.90 -3.95 25.52
N ASP A 383 -9.33 -3.87 26.71
CA ASP A 383 -7.90 -4.03 26.96
C ASP A 383 -7.43 -5.40 26.44
N PRO A 384 -6.65 -5.46 25.34
CA PRO A 384 -6.22 -6.71 24.72
C PRO A 384 -5.26 -7.51 25.62
N ILE A 385 -4.85 -6.95 26.77
CA ILE A 385 -3.91 -7.51 27.71
C ILE A 385 -4.54 -8.63 28.56
N LYS A 386 -5.85 -8.61 28.84
CA LYS A 386 -6.45 -9.55 29.80
C LYS A 386 -6.31 -11.03 29.42
N PRO A 387 -6.59 -11.46 28.17
CA PRO A 387 -6.41 -12.87 27.78
C PRO A 387 -4.93 -13.29 27.70
N LEU A 388 -4.01 -12.35 27.49
CA LEU A 388 -2.56 -12.58 27.39
C LEU A 388 -1.89 -12.62 28.77
N MET A 389 -2.40 -11.85 29.75
CA MET A 389 -2.01 -11.95 31.16
C MET A 389 -2.56 -13.23 31.78
N ASP A 390 -3.81 -13.60 31.47
CA ASP A 390 -4.41 -14.88 31.91
C ASP A 390 -3.68 -16.11 31.34
N ALA A 391 -2.91 -15.94 30.25
CA ALA A 391 -2.07 -16.97 29.63
C ALA A 391 -0.63 -17.05 30.18
N GLY A 392 -0.28 -16.29 31.23
CA GLY A 392 0.95 -16.48 32.01
C GLY A 392 2.23 -15.81 31.47
N PHE A 393 2.12 -14.68 30.75
CA PHE A 393 3.28 -13.91 30.23
C PHE A 393 3.96 -12.94 31.21
N ASP A 394 3.73 -13.09 32.53
CA ASP A 394 4.23 -12.16 33.56
C ASP A 394 5.77 -12.12 33.69
N SER A 395 6.53 -13.06 33.11
CA SER A 395 7.98 -13.16 33.34
C SER A 395 8.89 -12.41 32.35
N LEU A 396 8.36 -11.87 31.25
CA LEU A 396 9.18 -11.21 30.21
C LEU A 396 9.18 -9.68 30.27
N ALA A 397 8.25 -9.06 31.03
CA ALA A 397 8.14 -7.61 31.14
C ALA A 397 9.08 -6.98 32.21
N ALA A 398 9.76 -7.80 33.02
CA ALA A 398 10.52 -7.33 34.18
C ALA A 398 12.01 -7.03 33.90
N THR A 399 12.55 -7.36 32.72
CA THR A 399 14.00 -7.31 32.50
C THR A 399 14.54 -6.12 31.70
N ASP A 400 13.71 -5.33 31.01
CA ASP A 400 14.19 -4.26 30.11
C ASP A 400 13.95 -2.82 30.59
N ARG A 401 13.69 -2.60 31.89
CA ARG A 401 13.64 -1.24 32.48
C ARG A 401 14.92 -0.78 33.16
N LYS A 402 16.06 -1.44 32.93
CA LYS A 402 17.38 -0.98 33.40
C LYS A 402 18.51 -1.32 32.41
N SER A 403 18.73 -0.44 31.43
CA SER A 403 20.04 0.11 31.05
C SER A 403 19.87 1.04 29.86
#